data_AF-A0A7S2X834-F1
#
_entry.id   AF-A0A7S2X834-F1
#
_cell.length_a   1.000
_cell.length_b   1.000
_cell.length_c   1.000
_cell.angle_alpha   90.00
_cell.angle_beta   90.00
_cell.angle_gamma   90.00
#
_symmetry.space_group_name_H-M   'P 1'
#
loop_
_entity.id
_entity.type
_entity.pdbx_description
1 polymer ?
#
loop_
_entity_poly.entity_id
_entity_poly.type
_entity_poly.pdbx_seq_one_letter_code
_entity_poly.pdbx_strand_id
1 'polypeptide(L)'
;DLGLKIKPEEILSSAFAAAAYLDKIDFQKTGKSVYVIGDVGIGEELDLLNIPWQGGVADQGKKIELKSGFALPHDPNVGAVIVGFDYGINYYKIQYAQLCINYYKI
;
A
#
# COMPACT_ATOMS: atom_id res chain seq x y z
N ASP A 1 25.90 -10.73 3.34
CA ASP A 1 26.81 -9.59 3.52
C ASP A 1 27.69 -9.48 2.26
N LEU A 2 27.84 -8.28 1.70
CA LEU A 2 28.59 -8.01 0.47
C LEU A 2 29.87 -7.18 0.74
N GLY A 3 30.18 -6.85 2.00
CA GLY A 3 31.39 -6.08 2.35
C GLY A 3 31.33 -4.59 2.03
N LEU A 4 30.15 -4.07 1.69
CA LEU A 4 29.92 -2.64 1.41
C LEU A 4 29.47 -1.91 2.68
N LYS A 5 30.10 -0.76 2.96
CA LYS A 5 29.67 0.13 4.05
C LYS A 5 28.68 1.14 3.47
N ILE A 6 27.39 0.85 3.59
CA ILE A 6 26.30 1.67 3.06
C ILE A 6 25.36 2.03 4.22
N LYS A 7 24.91 3.27 4.26
CA LYS A 7 23.86 3.71 5.19
C LYS A 7 22.47 3.51 4.59
N PRO A 8 21.41 3.30 5.39
CA PRO A 8 20.04 3.20 4.88
C PRO A 8 19.64 4.37 3.96
N GLU A 9 20.07 5.60 4.31
CA GLU A 9 19.80 6.82 3.53
C GLU A 9 20.41 6.82 2.12
N GLU A 10 21.38 5.93 1.84
CA GLU A 10 22.03 5.81 0.53
C GLU A 10 21.33 4.79 -0.38
N ILE A 11 20.26 4.14 0.10
CA ILE A 11 19.48 3.15 -0.64
C ILE A 11 18.19 3.80 -1.16
N LEU A 12 18.18 4.14 -2.45
CA LEU A 12 17.01 4.73 -3.11
C LEU A 12 16.12 3.64 -3.70
N SER A 13 15.13 3.19 -2.93
CA SER A 13 14.17 2.17 -3.34
C SER A 13 12.98 2.76 -4.11
N SER A 14 12.21 1.91 -4.80
CA SER A 14 10.92 2.33 -5.38
C SER A 14 9.88 2.66 -4.30
N ALA A 15 9.97 2.04 -3.12
CA ALA A 15 9.12 2.35 -1.97
C ALA A 15 9.39 3.77 -1.46
N PHE A 16 10.66 4.13 -1.27
CA PHE A 16 11.08 5.49 -0.96
C PHE A 16 10.55 6.50 -1.99
N ALA A 17 10.72 6.22 -3.28
CA ALA A 17 10.25 7.11 -4.33
C ALA A 17 8.72 7.32 -4.31
N ALA A 18 7.95 6.27 -4.00
CA ALA A 18 6.50 6.35 -3.87
C ALA A 18 6.07 7.17 -2.63
N ALA A 19 6.71 6.93 -1.49
CA ALA A 19 6.47 7.68 -0.25
C ALA A 19 6.82 9.17 -0.42
N ALA A 20 8.00 9.47 -0.99
CA ALA A 20 8.44 10.82 -1.29
C ALA A 20 7.50 11.55 -2.27
N TYR A 21 6.89 10.84 -3.21
CA TYR A 21 5.86 11.42 -4.08
C TYR A 21 4.61 11.84 -3.29
N LEU A 22 4.13 10.99 -2.37
CA LEU A 22 2.98 11.32 -1.52
C LEU A 22 3.27 12.51 -0.60
N ASP A 23 4.47 12.58 -0.03
CA ASP A 23 4.91 13.74 0.76
C ASP A 23 4.91 15.02 -0.06
N LYS A 24 5.50 14.97 -1.26
CA LYS A 24 5.59 16.12 -2.18
C LYS A 24 4.23 16.71 -2.56
N ILE A 25 3.18 15.87 -2.65
CA ILE A 25 1.82 16.33 -2.98
C ILE A 25 0.99 16.66 -1.74
N ASP A 26 1.61 16.74 -0.56
CA ASP A 26 0.95 16.99 0.72
C ASP A 26 -0.18 15.99 1.02
N PHE A 27 -0.01 14.71 0.65
CA PHE A 27 -1.06 13.68 0.81
C PHE A 27 -1.58 13.59 2.25
N GLN A 28 -0.69 13.77 3.23
CA GLN A 28 -0.97 13.88 4.66
C GLN A 28 -2.17 14.79 4.98
N LYS A 29 -2.24 15.95 4.29
CA LYS A 29 -3.26 16.98 4.54
C LYS A 29 -4.66 16.55 4.10
N THR A 30 -4.75 15.50 3.30
CA THR A 30 -6.04 14.93 2.87
C THR A 30 -6.73 14.13 3.99
N GLY A 31 -5.99 13.68 5.01
CA GLY A 31 -6.48 12.77 6.05
C GLY A 31 -6.80 11.35 5.58
N LYS A 32 -6.46 11.01 4.32
CA LYS A 32 -6.73 9.71 3.71
C LYS A 32 -5.63 8.70 4.02
N SER A 33 -5.96 7.42 3.88
CA SER A 33 -5.01 6.31 4.05
C SER A 33 -4.51 5.74 2.72
N VAL A 34 -3.43 4.97 2.77
CA VAL A 34 -2.88 4.23 1.63
C VAL A 34 -3.20 2.74 1.78
N TYR A 35 -3.66 2.11 0.71
CA TYR A 35 -3.72 0.65 0.64
C TYR A 35 -2.46 0.10 -0.04
N VAL A 36 -1.77 -0.84 0.61
CA VAL A 36 -0.51 -1.39 0.14
C VAL A 36 -0.72 -2.82 -0.38
N ILE A 37 -0.22 -3.08 -1.60
CA ILE A 37 0.10 -4.43 -2.06
C ILE A 37 1.63 -4.50 -2.12
N GLY A 38 2.24 -5.31 -1.25
CA GLY A 38 3.68 -5.27 -1.05
C GLY A 38 4.11 -5.97 0.23
N ASP A 39 5.42 -6.21 0.30
CA ASP A 39 6.11 -6.60 1.54
C ASP A 39 6.33 -5.38 2.47
N VAL A 40 7.09 -5.56 3.56
CA VAL A 40 7.26 -4.57 4.64
C VAL A 40 7.80 -3.20 4.20
N GLY A 41 8.64 -3.15 3.16
CA GLY A 41 9.40 -1.93 2.82
C GLY A 41 8.52 -0.73 2.43
N ILE A 42 7.35 -0.93 1.83
CA ILE A 42 6.45 0.21 1.53
C ILE A 42 5.86 0.80 2.81
N GLY A 43 5.44 -0.06 3.73
CA GLY A 43 4.86 0.37 5.01
C GLY A 43 5.87 1.14 5.86
N GLU A 44 7.10 0.66 5.92
CA GLU A 44 8.20 1.31 6.65
C GLU A 44 8.45 2.74 6.15
N GLU A 45 8.45 2.96 4.82
CA GLU A 45 8.63 4.29 4.23
C GLU A 45 7.44 5.22 4.52
N LEU A 46 6.21 4.69 4.56
CA LEU A 46 5.01 5.46 4.91
C LEU A 46 4.97 5.83 6.40
N ASP A 47 5.43 4.94 7.27
CA ASP A 47 5.52 5.16 8.71
C ASP A 47 6.48 6.31 9.05
N LEU A 48 7.62 6.41 8.36
CA LEU A 48 8.58 7.53 8.52
C LEU A 48 7.93 8.89 8.24
N LEU A 49 6.93 8.91 7.37
CA LEU A 49 6.19 10.11 6.99
C LEU A 49 4.90 10.30 7.80
N ASN A 50 4.56 9.38 8.71
CA ASN A 50 3.28 9.34 9.43
C ASN A 50 2.04 9.26 8.49
N ILE A 51 2.20 8.66 7.31
CA ILE A 51 1.06 8.41 6.40
C ILE A 51 0.34 7.15 6.85
N PRO A 52 -0.95 7.20 7.22
CA PRO A 52 -1.68 6.01 7.62
C PRO A 52 -1.84 5.04 6.44
N TRP A 53 -1.60 3.76 6.68
CA TRP A 53 -1.70 2.73 5.65
C TRP A 53 -2.28 1.42 6.20
N GLN A 54 -2.77 0.59 5.28
CA GLN A 54 -3.29 -0.75 5.56
C GLN A 54 -2.97 -1.71 4.41
N GLY A 55 -3.17 -3.00 4.62
CA GLY A 55 -2.84 -4.04 3.65
C GLY A 55 -1.46 -4.65 3.88
N GLY A 56 -0.68 -4.80 2.82
CA GLY A 56 0.67 -5.36 2.87
C GLY A 56 0.69 -6.81 3.39
N VAL A 57 1.65 -7.14 4.25
CA VAL A 57 1.80 -8.48 4.85
C VAL A 57 0.60 -8.89 5.70
N ALA A 58 -0.14 -7.94 6.30
CA ALA A 58 -1.31 -8.23 7.14
C ALA A 58 -2.47 -8.86 6.35
N ASP A 59 -2.52 -8.62 5.03
CA ASP A 59 -3.55 -9.17 4.15
C ASP A 59 -3.08 -10.43 3.42
N GLN A 60 -1.91 -10.96 3.78
CA GLN A 60 -1.43 -12.23 3.25
C GLN A 60 -2.36 -13.38 3.67
N GLY A 61 -2.69 -14.25 2.72
CA GLY A 61 -3.55 -15.41 2.98
C GLY A 61 -5.04 -15.10 3.18
N LYS A 62 -5.46 -13.83 3.16
CA LYS A 62 -6.87 -13.46 3.12
C LYS A 62 -7.53 -14.06 1.89
N LYS A 63 -8.73 -14.60 2.10
CA LYS A 63 -9.56 -15.21 1.05
C LYS A 63 -10.88 -14.47 0.97
N ILE A 64 -11.41 -14.36 -0.24
CA ILE A 64 -12.76 -13.86 -0.48
C ILE A 64 -13.68 -15.06 -0.66
N GLU A 65 -14.85 -15.00 -0.02
CA GLU A 65 -15.96 -15.89 -0.34
C GLU A 65 -16.64 -15.38 -1.62
N LEU A 66 -16.50 -16.13 -2.72
CA LEU A 66 -17.14 -15.79 -3.99
C LEU A 66 -18.58 -16.30 -3.97
N LYS A 67 -19.53 -15.38 -3.77
CA LYS A 67 -20.97 -15.65 -3.90
C LYS A 67 -21.64 -14.56 -4.73
N SER A 68 -22.74 -14.93 -5.39
CA SER A 68 -23.48 -14.01 -6.25
C SER A 68 -23.90 -12.75 -5.47
N GLY A 69 -23.65 -11.57 -6.07
CA GLY A 69 -23.98 -10.28 -5.46
C GLY A 69 -23.09 -9.84 -4.30
N PHE A 70 -22.02 -10.58 -3.97
CA PHE A 70 -21.11 -10.16 -2.90
C PHE A 70 -20.17 -9.05 -3.37
N ALA A 71 -20.36 -7.87 -2.80
CA ALA A 71 -19.39 -6.79 -2.86
C ALA A 71 -18.46 -6.89 -1.65
N LEU A 72 -17.15 -7.00 -1.89
CA LEU A 72 -16.17 -6.97 -0.82
C LEU A 72 -16.24 -5.61 -0.09
N PRO A 73 -16.47 -5.58 1.23
CA PRO A 73 -16.34 -4.36 2.00
C PRO A 73 -14.91 -3.82 1.91
N HIS A 74 -14.78 -2.52 1.65
CA HIS A 74 -13.50 -1.83 1.60
C HIS A 74 -13.62 -0.49 2.30
N ASP A 75 -12.50 0.01 2.80
CA ASP A 75 -12.42 1.30 3.48
C ASP A 75 -12.53 2.45 2.47
N PRO A 76 -13.58 3.28 2.54
CA PRO A 76 -13.74 4.42 1.65
C PRO A 76 -12.73 5.54 1.92
N ASN A 77 -12.03 5.54 3.07
CA ASN A 77 -11.01 6.54 3.40
C ASN A 77 -9.67 6.32 2.69
N VAL A 78 -9.48 5.18 2.00
CA VAL A 78 -8.28 4.95 1.19
C VAL A 78 -8.23 5.97 0.06
N GLY A 79 -7.18 6.79 0.01
CA GLY A 79 -6.97 7.82 -1.01
C GLY A 79 -5.97 7.44 -2.09
N ALA A 80 -5.15 6.42 -1.85
CA ALA A 80 -4.14 5.95 -2.79
C ALA A 80 -3.90 4.45 -2.64
N VAL A 81 -3.41 3.82 -3.71
CA VAL A 81 -2.93 2.44 -3.71
C VAL A 81 -1.47 2.44 -4.15
N ILE A 82 -0.59 1.81 -3.36
CA ILE A 82 0.81 1.58 -3.74
C ILE A 82 1.02 0.07 -3.94
N VAL A 83 1.63 -0.30 -5.07
CA VAL A 83 1.92 -1.69 -5.43
C VAL A 83 3.43 -1.85 -5.58
N GLY A 84 3.99 -2.82 -4.86
CA GLY A 84 5.38 -3.26 -4.98
C GLY A 84 5.47 -4.78 -5.05
N PHE A 85 6.68 -5.29 -4.83
CA PHE A 85 6.92 -6.73 -4.77
C PHE A 85 6.18 -7.37 -3.57
N ASP A 86 5.42 -8.44 -3.83
CA ASP A 86 4.60 -9.13 -2.83
C ASP A 86 4.53 -10.64 -3.17
N TYR A 87 5.24 -11.48 -2.41
CA TYR A 87 5.16 -12.94 -2.56
C TYR A 87 3.87 -13.54 -1.98
N GLY A 88 3.12 -12.77 -1.18
CA GLY A 88 1.84 -13.11 -0.57
C GLY A 88 0.64 -12.50 -1.31
N ILE A 89 0.83 -12.06 -2.56
CA ILE A 89 -0.24 -11.49 -3.37
C ILE A 89 -1.37 -12.50 -3.53
N ASN A 90 -2.61 -12.02 -3.40
CA ASN A 90 -3.80 -12.86 -3.47
C ASN A 90 -4.98 -12.09 -4.04
N TYR A 91 -6.05 -12.82 -4.37
CA TYR A 91 -7.25 -12.23 -4.97
C TYR A 91 -7.91 -11.18 -4.06
N TYR A 92 -7.87 -11.36 -2.73
CA TYR A 92 -8.39 -10.36 -1.80
C TYR A 92 -7.69 -9.01 -2.01
N LYS A 93 -6.35 -9.02 -2.05
CA LYS A 93 -5.56 -7.80 -2.21
C LYS A 93 -5.85 -7.07 -3.52
N ILE A 94 -5.93 -7.82 -4.63
CA ILE A 94 -6.19 -7.26 -5.96
C ILE A 94 -7.60 -6.66 -6.01
N GLN A 95 -8.61 -7.37 -5.50
CA GLN A 95 -9.99 -6.90 -5.50
C GLN A 95 -10.19 -5.68 -4.59
N TYR A 96 -9.57 -5.68 -3.41
CA TYR A 96 -9.61 -4.54 -2.49
C TYR A 96 -9.00 -3.28 -3.14
N ALA A 97 -7.82 -3.40 -3.74
CA ALA A 97 -7.19 -2.31 -4.48
C ALA A 97 -8.05 -1.80 -5.64
N GLN A 98 -8.65 -2.70 -6.42
CA GLN A 98 -9.56 -2.33 -7.51
C GLN A 98 -10.76 -1.51 -7.00
N LEU A 99 -11.31 -1.86 -5.85
CA LEU A 99 -12.42 -1.12 -5.23
C LEU A 99 -11.96 0.26 -4.75
N CYS A 100 -10.82 0.36 -4.06
CA CYS A 100 -10.25 1.64 -3.63
C CYS A 100 -10.02 2.61 -4.80
N ILE A 101 -9.54 2.11 -5.94
CA ILE A 101 -9.27 2.94 -7.14
C ILE A 101 -10.57 3.44 -7.78
N ASN A 102 -11.65 2.64 -7.77
CA ASN A 102 -12.89 2.98 -8.46
C ASN A 102 -13.90 3.74 -7.58
N TYR A 103 -13.71 3.75 -6.26
CA TYR A 103 -14.64 4.42 -5.34
C TYR A 103 -14.85 5.92 -5.65
N TYR A 104 -13.81 6.61 -6.15
CA TYR A 104 -13.87 8.04 -6.47
C TYR A 104 -14.19 8.37 -7.93
N LYS A 105 -14.57 7.39 -8.75
CA LYS A 105 -14.90 7.58 -10.18
C LYS A 105 -16.41 7.77 -10.45
N ILE A 106 -17.20 8.13 -9.44
CA ILE A 106 -18.64 8.40 -9.57
C ILE A 106 -18.86 9.90 -9.80
#